data_AF-A0AAJ1FWZ9-F1
#
_entry.id   AF-A0AAJ1FWZ9-F1
#
_cell.length_a   1.000
_cell.length_b   1.000
_cell.length_c   1.000
_cell.angle_alpha   90.00
_cell.angle_beta   90.00
_cell.angle_gamma   90.00
#
_symmetry.space_group_name_H-M   'P 1'
#
loop_
_entity.id
_entity.type
_entity.pdbx_description
1 polymer ?
#
loop_
_entity_poly.entity_id
_entity_poly.type
_entity_poly.pdbx_seq_one_letter_code
_entity_poly.pdbx_strand_id
1 'polypeptide(L)'
;MPFDFKKEYKEYYLPKRKPQIVEIPKMNYLSVTGTGNPNEEGGEYQAALKVLYPIAYAIKMSYKTDYKINGFFEYVVPPLEGFWWQEDIKGVDLTNKDTFSWISVLRLPDFITIENFE
;
A
#
# COMPACT_ATOMS: atom_id res chain seq x y z
N MET A 1 5.90 4.95 21.73
CA MET A 1 6.51 5.00 20.39
C MET A 1 5.50 4.39 19.43
N PRO A 2 5.22 5.00 18.26
CA PRO A 2 4.27 4.41 17.32
C PRO A 2 4.77 3.06 16.82
N PHE A 3 3.85 2.12 16.61
CA PHE A 3 4.12 0.82 16.02
C PHE A 3 4.66 0.99 14.60
N ASP A 4 5.79 0.35 14.28
CA ASP A 4 6.45 0.48 12.98
C ASP A 4 6.57 -0.89 12.33
N PHE A 5 5.72 -1.14 11.33
CA PHE A 5 5.65 -2.41 10.61
C PHE A 5 7.01 -2.86 10.06
N LYS A 6 7.88 -1.93 9.63
CA LYS A 6 9.21 -2.27 9.11
C LYS A 6 10.15 -2.78 10.19
N LYS A 7 9.97 -2.32 11.43
CA LYS A 7 10.78 -2.73 12.58
C LYS A 7 10.28 -4.04 13.18
N GLU A 8 8.97 -4.20 13.25
CA GLU A 8 8.34 -5.37 13.86
C GLU A 8 8.33 -6.58 12.91
N TYR A 9 8.16 -6.36 11.61
CA TYR A 9 8.07 -7.43 10.60
C TYR A 9 9.24 -7.38 9.60
N LYS A 10 10.46 -7.48 10.10
CA LYS A 10 11.69 -7.33 9.29
C LYS A 10 11.79 -8.38 8.19
N GLU A 11 11.21 -9.55 8.37
CA GLU A 11 11.17 -10.63 7.39
C GLU A 11 10.47 -10.23 6.09
N TYR A 12 9.50 -9.31 6.14
CA TYR A 12 8.77 -8.82 4.96
C TYR A 12 9.35 -7.51 4.41
N TYR A 13 9.89 -6.66 5.29
CA TYR A 13 10.30 -5.30 4.93
C TYR A 13 11.81 -5.08 4.85
N LEU A 14 12.62 -6.02 5.33
CA LEU A 14 14.08 -5.92 5.36
C LEU A 14 14.74 -7.23 4.86
N PRO A 15 14.53 -7.60 3.59
CA PRO A 15 15.12 -8.81 3.03
C PRO A 15 16.64 -8.73 2.97
N LYS A 16 17.31 -9.87 3.12
CA LYS A 16 18.77 -9.98 2.89
C LYS A 16 19.07 -9.94 1.39
N ARG A 17 20.34 -9.72 1.04
CA ARG A 17 20.83 -9.77 -0.36
C ARG A 17 20.86 -11.19 -0.98
N LYS A 18 20.16 -12.15 -0.38
CA LYS A 18 20.07 -13.52 -0.86
C LYS A 18 18.60 -13.87 -1.03
N PRO A 19 18.20 -14.45 -2.17
CA PRO A 19 16.85 -14.96 -2.36
C PRO A 19 16.48 -15.94 -1.23
N GLN A 20 15.25 -15.84 -0.75
CA GLN A 20 14.72 -16.68 0.32
C GLN A 20 13.24 -16.93 0.06
N ILE A 21 12.76 -18.11 0.45
CA ILE A 21 11.34 -18.43 0.46
C ILE A 21 10.77 -17.81 1.73
N VAL A 22 9.69 -17.04 1.59
CA VAL A 22 8.98 -16.39 2.70
C VAL A 22 7.50 -16.69 2.55
N GLU A 23 6.85 -17.02 3.65
CA GLU A 23 5.39 -17.14 3.72
C GLU A 23 4.81 -15.79 4.14
N ILE A 24 3.98 -15.19 3.28
CA ILE A 24 3.35 -13.90 3.55
C ILE A 24 1.96 -14.19 4.16
N PRO A 25 1.70 -13.79 5.42
CA PRO A 25 0.38 -13.95 6.01
C PRO A 25 -0.62 -13.01 5.35
N LYS A 26 -1.92 -13.26 5.57
CA LYS A 26 -2.96 -12.31 5.17
C LYS A 26 -2.76 -10.97 5.91
N MET A 27 -2.90 -9.87 5.18
CA MET A 27 -2.81 -8.51 5.71
C MET A 27 -3.92 -7.64 5.12
N ASN A 28 -4.31 -6.59 5.82
CA ASN A 28 -5.25 -5.59 5.32
C ASN A 28 -4.52 -4.51 4.52
N TYR A 29 -5.14 -4.05 3.43
CA TYR A 29 -4.58 -3.05 2.55
C TYR A 29 -5.63 -2.03 2.15
N LEU A 30 -5.23 -0.76 2.09
CA LEU A 30 -5.88 0.23 1.26
C LEU A 30 -5.32 0.06 -0.16
N SER A 31 -6.18 -0.01 -1.17
CA SER A 31 -5.74 -0.25 -2.55
C SER A 31 -6.43 0.66 -3.55
N VAL A 32 -5.68 1.09 -4.58
CA VAL A 32 -6.22 1.69 -5.80
C VAL A 32 -5.68 0.91 -6.99
N THR A 33 -6.57 0.57 -7.92
CA THR A 33 -6.23 -0.11 -9.17
C THR A 33 -6.22 0.88 -10.33
N GLY A 34 -5.37 0.67 -11.31
CA GLY A 34 -5.37 1.47 -12.52
C GLY A 34 -4.46 0.91 -13.59
N THR A 35 -4.30 1.69 -14.66
CA THR A 35 -3.47 1.31 -15.80
C THR A 35 -2.54 2.46 -16.19
N GLY A 36 -1.65 2.22 -17.15
CA GLY A 36 -0.81 3.25 -17.72
C GLY A 36 0.53 3.46 -17.03
N ASN A 37 1.30 4.39 -17.60
CA ASN A 37 2.69 4.63 -17.25
C ASN A 37 2.81 5.35 -15.91
N PRO A 38 3.48 4.76 -14.91
CA PRO A 38 3.58 5.38 -13.58
C PRO A 38 4.46 6.63 -13.54
N ASN A 39 5.18 6.92 -14.63
CA ASN A 39 6.06 8.09 -14.75
C ASN A 39 5.39 9.26 -15.46
N GLU A 40 4.15 9.09 -15.93
CA GLU A 40 3.42 10.17 -16.58
C GLU A 40 3.05 11.26 -15.57
N GLU A 41 3.46 12.50 -15.85
CA GLU A 41 3.12 13.65 -15.02
C GLU A 41 1.62 13.92 -15.09
N GLY A 42 0.96 13.93 -13.94
CA GLY A 42 -0.51 14.04 -13.88
C GLY A 42 -1.26 12.78 -14.31
N GLY A 43 -0.57 11.69 -14.65
CA GLY A 43 -1.19 10.42 -15.05
C GLY A 43 -1.93 9.70 -13.92
N GLU A 44 -2.61 8.61 -14.28
CA GLU A 44 -3.48 7.84 -13.37
C GLU A 44 -2.77 7.38 -12.10
N TYR A 45 -1.51 6.95 -12.21
CA TYR A 45 -0.74 6.49 -11.05
C TYR A 45 -0.51 7.61 -10.04
N GLN A 46 -0.15 8.82 -10.50
CA GLN A 46 0.02 9.97 -9.61
C GLN A 46 -1.31 10.37 -8.97
N ALA A 47 -2.41 10.33 -9.72
CA ALA A 47 -3.75 10.59 -9.20
C ALA A 47 -4.14 9.56 -8.12
N ALA A 48 -3.84 8.28 -8.33
CA ALA A 48 -4.07 7.22 -7.35
C ALA A 48 -3.33 7.48 -6.03
N LEU A 49 -2.05 7.87 -6.09
CA LEU A 49 -1.28 8.20 -4.88
C LEU A 49 -1.83 9.43 -4.15
N LYS A 50 -2.34 10.43 -4.89
CA LYS A 50 -3.01 11.61 -4.31
C LYS A 50 -4.30 11.27 -3.57
N VAL A 51 -4.89 10.10 -3.81
CA VAL A 51 -6.06 9.59 -3.06
C VAL A 51 -5.62 8.67 -1.93
N LEU A 52 -4.69 7.76 -2.20
CA LEU A 52 -4.24 6.72 -1.28
C LEU A 52 -3.65 7.30 0.01
N TYR A 53 -2.75 8.29 -0.11
CA TYR A 53 -2.07 8.86 1.05
C TYR A 53 -2.99 9.69 1.95
N PRO A 54 -3.83 10.62 1.46
CA PRO A 54 -4.75 11.35 2.32
C PRO A 54 -5.65 10.44 3.16
N ILE A 55 -6.17 9.36 2.58
CA ILE A 55 -7.01 8.39 3.30
C ILE A 55 -6.19 7.68 4.38
N ALA A 56 -5.01 7.15 4.05
CA ALA A 56 -4.14 6.48 5.03
C ALA A 56 -3.76 7.41 6.19
N TYR A 57 -3.48 8.68 5.92
CA TYR A 57 -3.18 9.67 6.95
C TYR A 57 -4.41 10.10 7.76
N ALA A 58 -5.59 10.19 7.14
CA ALA A 58 -6.84 10.46 7.85
C ALA A 58 -7.12 9.35 8.89
N ILE A 59 -6.99 8.08 8.49
CA ILE A 59 -7.12 6.92 9.40
C ILE A 59 -6.10 7.01 10.52
N LYS A 60 -4.81 7.22 10.19
CA LYS A 60 -3.74 7.35 11.18
C LYS A 60 -4.00 8.49 12.17
N MET A 61 -4.60 9.59 11.73
CA MET A 61 -4.87 10.77 12.56
C MET A 61 -6.25 10.74 13.23
N SER A 62 -7.06 9.70 13.04
CA SER A 62 -8.40 9.57 13.64
C SER A 62 -8.39 9.73 15.16
N TYR A 63 -7.33 9.28 15.86
CA TYR A 63 -7.20 9.47 17.31
C TYR A 63 -7.21 10.92 17.77
N LYS A 64 -6.96 11.89 16.87
CA LYS A 64 -7.03 13.33 17.14
C LYS A 64 -8.42 13.94 16.92
N THR A 65 -9.39 13.16 16.44
CA THR A 65 -10.78 13.57 16.29
C THR A 65 -11.65 12.91 17.36
N ASP A 66 -12.94 13.20 17.37
CA ASP A 66 -13.90 12.55 18.27
C ASP A 66 -14.23 11.10 17.84
N TYR A 67 -13.86 10.72 16.62
CA TYR A 67 -14.05 9.36 16.12
C TYR A 67 -12.93 8.44 16.61
N LYS A 68 -13.27 7.47 17.46
CA LYS A 68 -12.32 6.49 18.01
C LYS A 68 -12.54 5.13 17.35
N ILE A 69 -11.56 4.71 16.55
CA ILE A 69 -11.55 3.36 15.97
C ILE A 69 -11.25 2.36 17.09
N ASN A 70 -12.09 1.33 17.21
CA ASN A 70 -11.88 0.27 18.19
C ASN A 70 -10.55 -0.46 17.94
N GLY A 71 -9.78 -0.71 19.00
CA GLY A 71 -8.46 -1.36 18.89
C GLY A 71 -7.35 -0.48 18.32
N PHE A 72 -7.59 0.83 18.14
CA PHE A 72 -6.58 1.75 17.62
C PHE A 72 -5.30 1.76 18.46
N PHE A 73 -4.16 1.69 17.78
CA PHE A 73 -2.85 2.05 18.31
C PHE A 73 -2.17 3.03 17.36
N GLU A 74 -1.32 3.93 17.87
CA GLU A 74 -0.53 4.80 17.01
C GLU A 74 0.48 3.98 16.20
N TYR A 75 0.54 4.19 14.89
CA TYR A 75 1.44 3.50 13.97
C TYR A 75 2.07 4.44 12.96
N VAL A 76 3.18 4.00 12.36
CA VAL A 76 3.81 4.64 11.21
C VAL A 76 3.15 4.12 9.93
N VAL A 77 2.76 5.01 9.01
CA VAL A 77 2.23 4.60 7.70
C VAL A 77 3.26 3.70 7.01
N PRO A 78 2.91 2.45 6.63
CA PRO A 78 3.83 1.54 5.97
C PRO A 78 4.31 2.05 4.61
N PRO A 79 5.37 1.45 4.03
CA PRO A 79 5.80 1.75 2.67
C PRO A 79 4.69 1.56 1.65
N LEU A 80 4.75 2.36 0.57
CA LEU A 80 3.99 2.09 -0.64
C LEU A 80 4.45 0.78 -1.26
N GLU A 81 3.50 -0.09 -1.57
CA GLU A 81 3.71 -1.33 -2.30
C GLU A 81 2.92 -1.29 -3.61
N GLY A 82 3.32 -2.08 -4.60
CA GLY A 82 2.65 -2.11 -5.89
C GLY A 82 2.75 -3.47 -6.55
N PHE A 83 1.63 -3.94 -7.08
CA PHE A 83 1.55 -5.10 -7.96
C PHE A 83 1.50 -4.61 -9.40
N TRP A 84 2.24 -5.25 -10.30
CA TRP A 84 2.43 -4.79 -11.67
C TRP A 84 2.37 -5.96 -12.63
N TRP A 85 1.63 -5.81 -13.72
CA TRP A 85 1.56 -6.77 -14.81
C TRP A 85 1.20 -6.07 -16.13
N GLN A 86 1.29 -6.82 -17.23
CA GLN A 86 0.76 -6.44 -18.52
C GLN A 86 -0.01 -7.62 -19.09
N GLU A 87 -1.19 -7.36 -19.62
CA GLU A 87 -2.01 -8.39 -20.27
C GLU A 87 -1.23 -8.99 -21.45
N ASP A 88 -1.37 -10.30 -21.63
CA ASP A 88 -0.73 -11.09 -22.69
C ASP A 88 0.81 -11.07 -22.75
N ILE A 89 1.49 -10.48 -21.76
CA ILE A 89 2.95 -10.43 -21.68
C ILE A 89 3.45 -11.31 -20.53
N LYS A 90 4.32 -12.27 -20.84
CA LYS A 90 5.03 -13.02 -19.79
C LYS A 90 6.11 -12.13 -19.17
N GLY A 91 5.85 -11.66 -17.95
CA GLY A 91 6.72 -10.71 -17.25
C GLY A 91 6.24 -9.28 -17.48
N VAL A 92 7.15 -8.36 -17.77
CA VAL A 92 6.83 -6.97 -18.14
C VAL A 92 7.79 -6.48 -19.21
N ASP A 93 7.28 -5.71 -20.18
CA ASP A 93 8.04 -4.91 -21.12
C ASP A 93 8.28 -3.51 -20.53
N LEU A 94 9.47 -3.31 -19.95
CA LEU A 94 9.85 -2.03 -19.35
C LEU A 94 10.03 -0.88 -20.37
N THR A 95 10.04 -1.17 -21.66
CA THR A 95 10.15 -0.17 -22.73
C THR A 95 8.79 0.43 -23.11
N ASN A 96 7.71 -0.33 -22.93
CA ASN A 96 6.33 0.12 -23.12
C ASN A 96 5.56 0.07 -21.80
N LYS A 97 5.60 1.16 -21.04
CA LYS A 97 4.93 1.27 -19.74
C LYS A 97 3.47 1.71 -19.84
N ASP A 98 3.02 2.13 -21.01
CA ASP A 98 1.68 2.69 -21.20
C ASP A 98 0.59 1.61 -21.10
N THR A 99 0.96 0.34 -21.24
CA THR A 99 0.05 -0.82 -21.12
C THR A 99 0.15 -1.51 -19.75
N PHE A 100 0.85 -0.92 -18.78
CA PHE A 100 0.93 -1.47 -17.43
C PHE A 100 -0.46 -1.50 -16.79
N SER A 101 -0.73 -2.58 -16.08
CA SER A 101 -1.82 -2.68 -15.11
C SER A 101 -1.20 -2.78 -13.73
N TRP A 102 -1.79 -2.10 -12.75
CA TRP A 102 -1.23 -2.04 -11.41
C TRP A 102 -2.28 -1.96 -10.32
N ILE A 103 -1.89 -2.43 -9.14
CA ILE A 103 -2.59 -2.21 -7.87
C ILE A 103 -1.58 -1.54 -6.94
N SER A 104 -1.85 -0.31 -6.55
CA SER A 104 -1.05 0.44 -5.58
C SER A 104 -1.67 0.29 -4.19
N VAL A 105 -0.87 -0.11 -3.20
CA VAL A 105 -1.39 -0.45 -1.87
C VAL A 105 -0.57 0.16 -0.72
N LEU A 106 -1.26 0.45 0.37
CA LEU A 106 -0.68 0.73 1.69
C LEU A 106 -1.25 -0.24 2.70
N ARG A 107 -0.38 -0.96 3.43
CA ARG A 107 -0.83 -1.86 4.50
C ARG A 107 -1.55 -1.07 5.59
N LEU A 108 -2.64 -1.65 6.09
CA LEU A 108 -3.40 -1.15 7.23
C LEU A 108 -3.26 -2.10 8.43
N PRO A 109 -3.35 -1.59 9.67
CA PRO A 109 -3.54 -2.43 10.84
C PRO A 109 -4.83 -3.27 10.78
N ASP A 110 -4.83 -4.44 11.42
CA ASP A 110 -5.96 -5.38 11.38
C ASP A 110 -7.23 -4.85 12.05
N PHE A 111 -7.11 -3.87 12.94
CA PHE A 111 -8.25 -3.21 13.57
C PHE A 111 -9.03 -2.29 12.63
N ILE A 112 -8.49 -1.99 11.44
CA ILE A 112 -9.19 -1.22 10.42
C ILE A 112 -10.11 -2.14 9.63
N THR A 113 -11.38 -1.75 9.61
CA THR A 113 -12.50 -2.48 9.00
C THR A 113 -13.23 -1.59 8.00
N ILE A 114 -14.12 -2.16 7.19
CA ILE A 114 -14.82 -1.41 6.14
C ILE A 114 -15.73 -0.31 6.73
N GLU A 115 -16.26 -0.55 7.92
CA GLU A 115 -17.10 0.37 8.69
C GLU A 115 -16.33 1.65 9.12
N ASN A 116 -15.00 1.66 9.02
CA ASN A 116 -14.19 2.85 9.29
C ASN A 116 -14.09 3.82 8.10
N PHE A 117 -14.69 3.47 6.96
CA PHE A 117 -14.72 4.27 5.73
C PHE A 117 -16.11 4.84 5.41
N GLU A 118 -17.12 4.53 6.22
CA GLU A 118 -18.48 5.08 6.14
C GLU A 118 -18.61 6.35 6.99
#